data_AF-A0A1B1Q0P2-F1
#
_entry.id   AF-A0A1B1Q0P2-F1
#
_cell.length_a   1.000
_cell.length_b   1.000
_cell.length_c   1.000
_cell.angle_alpha   90.00
_cell.angle_beta   90.00
_cell.angle_gamma   90.00
#
_symmetry.space_group_name_H-M   'P 1'
#
loop_
_entity.id
_entity.type
_entity.pdbx_description
1 polymer ?
#
loop_
_entity_poly.entity_id
_entity_poly.type
_entity_poly.pdbx_seq_one_letter_code
_entity_poly.pdbx_strand_id
1 'polypeptide(L)'
;MALFGTKDTTTAHSDYEIILEGGSSSWGQIKGRAKVNVPAALPLLPADCNIKIEAKPLDAQKGVVRFTSQIESIVDSTKNKLVVEVDIANETKDRRIAVGEGEVSVGDFSHKFSFEGSVVNMYYYRSDAVRRNVPNPVYMQGRQFHDIMMKVPLDNKDLIETWEGFQQSISGGGVNFGDWIREFWFIGPAYTAINEGGQRISPIQVNNFGVESGEKGPVGVSRWKFSHAGSGIVDSISRWAELFPVEQLNKPASIEGGFRSDSQGIEVKVDGNLPGVSRDAGGGLRRILNHPLIPLVHHGMVGKFNDFTVDTQLKVVLPKGYKIRYAAPQFRSQNLEEYRWSGGAYARWVEHVCKGGTGQFEVLYAQ
;
A
#
# COMPACT_ATOMS: atom_id res chain seq x y z
N MET A 1 -34.02 -40.08 -14.90
CA MET A 1 -34.19 -38.61 -14.82
C MET A 1 -32.86 -38.02 -14.40
N ALA A 2 -32.27 -37.17 -15.24
CA ALA A 2 -31.01 -36.51 -14.95
C ALA A 2 -31.22 -35.49 -13.81
N LEU A 3 -30.51 -35.68 -12.70
CA LEU A 3 -30.35 -34.67 -11.66
C LEU A 3 -29.43 -33.59 -12.23
N PHE A 4 -30.01 -32.50 -12.73
CA PHE A 4 -29.29 -31.26 -12.97
C PHE A 4 -28.82 -30.74 -11.61
N GLY A 5 -27.61 -31.11 -11.21
CA GLY A 5 -26.92 -30.42 -10.13
C GLY A 5 -26.69 -28.98 -10.57
N THR A 6 -27.33 -28.03 -9.89
CA THR A 6 -26.93 -26.63 -9.96
C THR A 6 -25.48 -26.58 -9.50
N LYS A 7 -24.56 -26.40 -10.45
CA LYS A 7 -23.17 -26.08 -10.13
C LYS A 7 -23.25 -24.75 -9.37
N ASP A 8 -23.02 -24.75 -8.07
CA ASP A 8 -22.94 -23.50 -7.31
C ASP A 8 -21.86 -22.64 -7.97
N THR A 9 -22.29 -21.56 -8.63
CA THR A 9 -21.39 -20.71 -9.40
C THR A 9 -20.71 -19.75 -8.44
N THR A 10 -19.41 -19.91 -8.24
CA THR A 10 -18.59 -18.91 -7.55
C THR A 10 -18.50 -17.67 -8.43
N THR A 11 -19.06 -16.55 -7.98
CA THR A 11 -19.08 -15.29 -8.73
C THR A 11 -18.48 -14.19 -7.86
N ALA A 12 -17.52 -13.47 -8.41
CA ALA A 12 -16.99 -12.26 -7.79
C ALA A 12 -17.80 -11.05 -8.28
N HIS A 13 -18.57 -10.45 -7.37
CA HIS A 13 -19.32 -9.22 -7.63
C HIS A 13 -18.48 -8.02 -7.21
N SER A 14 -18.23 -7.08 -8.11
CA SER A 14 -17.50 -5.85 -7.74
C SER A 14 -17.91 -4.62 -8.54
N ASP A 15 -17.84 -3.47 -7.87
CA ASP A 15 -18.17 -2.16 -8.45
C ASP A 15 -17.11 -1.14 -8.08
N TYR A 16 -16.65 -0.40 -9.08
CA TYR A 16 -15.63 0.64 -8.94
C TYR A 16 -16.12 1.97 -9.50
N GLU A 17 -15.83 3.06 -8.80
CA GLU A 17 -16.16 4.42 -9.24
C GLU A 17 -14.93 5.32 -9.08
N ILE A 18 -14.65 6.10 -10.13
CA ILE A 18 -13.63 7.16 -10.12
C ILE A 18 -14.29 8.46 -10.59
N ILE A 19 -14.19 9.52 -9.80
CA ILE A 19 -14.65 10.87 -10.17
C ILE A 19 -13.44 11.80 -10.15
N LEU A 20 -13.08 12.36 -11.30
CA LEU A 20 -11.86 13.16 -11.44
C LEU A 20 -12.13 14.66 -11.32
N GLU A 21 -11.18 15.39 -10.71
CA GLU A 21 -11.13 16.85 -10.81
C GLU A 21 -10.47 17.30 -12.13
N GLY A 22 -10.85 18.49 -12.61
CA GLY A 22 -10.34 19.11 -13.84
C GLY A 22 -9.19 20.10 -13.61
N GLY A 23 -8.81 20.80 -14.68
CA GLY A 23 -7.73 21.79 -14.64
C GLY A 23 -6.36 21.15 -14.40
N SER A 24 -5.57 21.75 -13.51
CA SER A 24 -4.26 21.23 -13.09
C SER A 24 -4.33 20.21 -11.95
N SER A 25 -5.53 19.94 -11.41
CA SER A 25 -5.73 19.03 -10.29
C SER A 25 -5.39 17.59 -10.69
N SER A 26 -4.77 16.85 -9.77
CA SER A 26 -4.58 15.40 -9.86
C SER A 26 -5.55 14.60 -8.99
N TRP A 27 -6.47 15.30 -8.30
CA TRP A 27 -7.39 14.69 -7.36
C TRP A 27 -8.45 13.83 -8.03
N GLY A 28 -8.90 12.84 -7.28
CA GLY A 28 -10.11 12.11 -7.61
C GLY A 28 -10.73 11.45 -6.38
N GLN A 29 -12.03 11.25 -6.46
CA GLN A 29 -12.75 10.39 -5.54
C GLN A 29 -12.71 8.97 -6.08
N ILE A 30 -12.41 8.00 -5.22
CA ILE A 30 -12.37 6.58 -5.55
C ILE A 30 -13.33 5.82 -4.66
N LYS A 31 -14.04 4.85 -5.24
CA LYS A 31 -14.82 3.86 -4.49
C LYS A 31 -14.59 2.48 -5.07
N GLY A 32 -14.52 1.49 -4.19
CA GLY A 32 -14.44 0.09 -4.55
C GLY A 32 -15.32 -0.73 -3.62
N ARG A 33 -16.05 -1.68 -4.18
CA ARG A 33 -16.84 -2.67 -3.46
C ARG A 33 -16.57 -4.03 -4.10
N ALA A 34 -16.36 -5.06 -3.30
CA ALA A 34 -16.34 -6.42 -3.81
C ALA A 34 -16.90 -7.41 -2.80
N LYS A 35 -17.54 -8.46 -3.30
CA LYS A 35 -18.01 -9.61 -2.54
C LYS A 35 -17.82 -10.88 -3.34
N VAL A 36 -17.26 -11.90 -2.71
CA VAL A 36 -17.06 -13.23 -3.32
C VAL A 36 -17.27 -14.32 -2.26
N ASN A 37 -17.90 -15.42 -2.65
CA ASN A 37 -18.24 -16.55 -1.78
C ASN A 37 -17.14 -17.64 -1.81
N VAL A 38 -15.92 -17.25 -1.44
CA VAL A 38 -14.78 -18.17 -1.29
C VAL A 38 -14.12 -17.96 0.06
N PRO A 39 -13.51 -19.00 0.66
CA PRO A 39 -12.76 -18.85 1.89
C PRO A 39 -11.57 -17.91 1.69
N ALA A 40 -11.31 -17.04 2.66
CA ALA A 40 -10.03 -16.35 2.74
C ALA A 40 -8.89 -17.34 3.05
N ALA A 41 -7.67 -17.00 2.62
CA ALA A 41 -6.49 -17.84 2.83
C ALA A 41 -5.89 -17.73 4.25
N LEU A 42 -6.49 -16.94 5.13
CA LEU A 42 -6.01 -16.76 6.50
C LEU A 42 -6.22 -18.07 7.30
N PRO A 43 -5.19 -18.54 8.03
CA PRO A 43 -5.32 -19.77 8.83
C PRO A 43 -6.17 -19.58 10.10
N LEU A 44 -6.49 -18.33 10.46
CA LEU A 44 -7.34 -17.96 11.58
C LEU A 44 -8.50 -17.10 11.06
N LEU A 45 -9.72 -17.58 11.27
CA LEU A 45 -10.97 -16.98 10.80
C LEU A 45 -12.03 -17.04 11.92
N PRO A 46 -12.98 -16.09 12.00
CA PRO A 46 -13.13 -14.93 11.12
C PRO A 46 -12.01 -13.90 11.33
N ALA A 47 -11.76 -13.12 10.28
CA ALA A 47 -10.82 -12.03 10.28
C ALA A 47 -11.44 -10.81 9.62
N ASP A 48 -11.53 -9.73 10.38
CA ASP A 48 -12.07 -8.45 9.96
C ASP A 48 -11.03 -7.36 10.19
N CYS A 49 -10.97 -6.36 9.32
CA CYS A 49 -10.04 -5.25 9.48
C CYS A 49 -10.60 -3.98 8.84
N ASN A 50 -10.45 -2.86 9.54
CA ASN A 50 -10.69 -1.52 9.02
C ASN A 50 -9.39 -0.72 9.09
N ILE A 51 -9.14 0.09 8.06
CA ILE A 51 -8.03 1.02 7.97
C ILE A 51 -8.55 2.39 7.54
N LYS A 52 -8.11 3.43 8.24
CA LYS A 52 -8.34 4.83 7.86
C LYS A 52 -6.99 5.53 7.79
N ILE A 53 -6.76 6.22 6.67
CA ILE A 53 -5.57 7.01 6.42
C ILE A 53 -5.99 8.43 6.09
N GLU A 54 -5.35 9.41 6.72
CA GLU A 54 -5.57 10.82 6.44
C GLU A 54 -4.24 11.54 6.24
N ALA A 55 -4.23 12.53 5.37
CA ALA A 55 -3.07 13.38 5.12
C ALA A 55 -3.53 14.83 5.00
N LYS A 56 -2.92 15.74 5.76
CA LYS A 56 -3.21 17.17 5.68
C LYS A 56 -1.92 17.99 5.65
N PRO A 57 -1.88 19.12 4.92
CA PRO A 57 -0.75 20.03 4.97
C PRO A 57 -0.61 20.59 6.40
N LEU A 58 0.60 20.52 6.96
CA LEU A 58 0.94 21.10 8.27
C LEU A 58 1.69 22.42 8.08
N ASP A 59 2.73 22.41 7.26
CA ASP A 59 3.48 23.59 6.81
C ASP A 59 3.62 23.53 5.29
N ALA A 60 2.74 24.25 4.59
CA ALA A 60 2.72 24.25 3.13
C ALA A 60 3.96 24.91 2.50
N GLN A 61 4.65 25.81 3.21
CA GLN A 61 5.87 26.45 2.69
C GLN A 61 7.04 25.48 2.72
N LYS A 62 7.13 24.64 3.75
CA LYS A 62 8.16 23.59 3.87
C LYS A 62 7.75 22.24 3.28
N GLY A 63 6.51 22.11 2.82
CA GLY A 63 5.97 20.85 2.30
C GLY A 63 5.86 19.76 3.36
N VAL A 64 5.59 20.13 4.62
CA VAL A 64 5.38 19.16 5.71
C VAL A 64 3.92 18.72 5.70
N VAL A 65 3.71 17.40 5.69
CA VAL A 65 2.40 16.77 5.73
C VAL A 65 2.24 16.03 7.04
N ARG A 66 1.14 16.27 7.74
CA ARG A 66 0.69 15.40 8.83
C ARG A 66 -0.07 14.23 8.24
N PHE A 67 0.45 13.04 8.43
CA PHE A 67 -0.14 11.78 8.02
C PHE A 67 -0.59 11.01 9.25
N THR A 68 -1.83 10.52 9.25
CA THR A 68 -2.35 9.66 10.30
C THR A 68 -2.85 8.35 9.71
N SER A 69 -2.65 7.27 10.45
CA SER A 69 -3.16 5.94 10.10
C SER A 69 -3.74 5.29 11.35
N GLN A 70 -4.95 4.76 11.22
CA GLN A 70 -5.59 3.94 12.23
C GLN A 70 -6.01 2.62 11.60
N ILE A 71 -5.58 1.52 12.20
CA ILE A 71 -5.94 0.15 11.81
C ILE A 71 -6.58 -0.52 13.01
N GLU A 72 -7.74 -1.12 12.80
CA GLU A 72 -8.45 -1.91 13.80
C GLU A 72 -8.84 -3.25 13.18
N SER A 73 -8.44 -4.35 13.82
CA SER A 73 -8.75 -5.69 13.32
C SER A 73 -9.27 -6.61 14.43
N ILE A 74 -10.01 -7.64 14.02
CA ILE A 74 -10.42 -8.74 14.86
C ILE A 74 -9.95 -10.01 14.16
N VAL A 75 -9.06 -10.78 14.79
CA VAL A 75 -8.55 -12.05 14.27
C VAL A 75 -8.81 -13.13 15.30
N ASP A 76 -9.65 -14.10 14.96
CA ASP A 76 -10.08 -15.17 15.87
C ASP A 76 -10.50 -14.62 17.26
N SER A 77 -11.43 -13.66 17.23
CA SER A 77 -11.95 -12.92 18.39
C SER A 77 -10.97 -11.95 19.08
N THR A 78 -9.68 -11.97 18.75
CA THR A 78 -8.68 -11.06 19.34
C THR A 78 -8.73 -9.70 18.66
N LYS A 79 -9.00 -8.64 19.43
CA LYS A 79 -9.01 -7.26 18.95
C LYS A 79 -7.59 -6.70 18.90
N ASN A 80 -7.24 -6.08 17.79
CA ASN A 80 -5.95 -5.43 17.58
C ASN A 80 -6.17 -4.00 17.11
N LYS A 81 -5.28 -3.10 17.49
CA LYS A 81 -5.31 -1.71 17.05
C LYS A 81 -3.90 -1.19 16.83
N LEU A 82 -3.73 -0.38 15.79
CA LEU A 82 -2.53 0.42 15.55
C LEU A 82 -2.95 1.85 15.21
N VAL A 83 -2.37 2.82 15.91
CA VAL A 83 -2.53 4.25 15.62
C VAL A 83 -1.15 4.85 15.42
N VAL A 84 -0.98 5.59 14.33
CA VAL A 84 0.26 6.33 14.04
C VAL A 84 -0.09 7.74 13.58
N GLU A 85 0.56 8.74 14.16
CA GLU A 85 0.62 10.11 13.64
C GLU A 85 2.08 10.42 13.31
N VAL A 86 2.33 10.90 12.09
CA VAL A 86 3.68 11.17 11.59
C VAL A 86 3.69 12.42 10.72
N ASP A 87 4.66 13.28 10.98
CA ASP A 87 4.95 14.44 10.13
C ASP A 87 6.04 14.05 9.13
N ILE A 88 5.73 14.20 7.83
CA ILE A 88 6.57 13.73 6.71
C ILE A 88 6.92 14.92 5.82
N ALA A 89 8.20 15.03 5.43
CA ALA A 89 8.67 16.04 4.49
C ALA A 89 9.77 15.50 3.56
N ASN A 90 9.79 15.99 2.32
CA ASN A 90 10.93 15.78 1.44
C ASN A 90 12.01 16.80 1.80
N GLU A 91 13.23 16.35 2.06
CA GLU A 91 14.39 17.26 2.13
C GLU A 91 15.01 17.47 0.75
N THR A 92 15.02 16.41 -0.06
CA THR A 92 15.44 16.45 -1.46
C THR A 92 14.52 15.56 -2.27
N LYS A 93 14.70 15.52 -3.60
CA LYS A 93 13.97 14.58 -4.47
C LYS A 93 14.20 13.09 -4.12
N ASP A 94 15.31 12.79 -3.46
CA ASP A 94 15.74 11.42 -3.15
C ASP A 94 15.64 11.09 -1.64
N ARG A 95 15.69 12.10 -0.75
CA ARG A 95 15.62 11.93 0.71
C ARG A 95 14.32 12.48 1.30
N ARG A 96 13.63 11.64 2.08
CA ARG A 96 12.44 11.98 2.87
C ARG A 96 12.70 11.70 4.35
N ILE A 97 12.17 12.57 5.20
CA ILE A 97 12.25 12.44 6.66
C ILE A 97 10.86 12.27 7.25
N ALA A 98 10.80 11.60 8.40
CA ALA A 98 9.58 11.34 9.13
C ALA A 98 9.87 11.43 10.64
N VAL A 99 8.97 12.09 11.38
CA VAL A 99 8.98 12.12 12.84
C VAL A 99 7.56 11.82 13.30
N GLY A 100 7.38 10.83 14.17
CA GLY A 100 6.06 10.40 14.56
C GLY A 100 6.01 9.61 15.84
N GLU A 101 4.78 9.33 16.26
CA GLU A 101 4.46 8.54 17.43
C GLU A 101 3.21 7.69 17.19
N GLY A 102 3.03 6.69 18.03
CA GLY A 102 1.93 5.76 17.89
C GLY A 102 1.75 4.84 19.07
N GLU A 103 0.72 4.02 18.95
CA GLU A 103 0.34 3.01 19.92
C GLU A 103 -0.15 1.78 19.19
N VAL A 104 0.23 0.61 19.69
CA VAL A 104 -0.28 -0.69 19.23
C VAL A 104 -0.88 -1.44 20.41
N SER A 105 -2.00 -2.12 20.19
CA SER A 105 -2.62 -3.01 21.16
C SER A 105 -3.08 -4.32 20.53
N VAL A 106 -3.00 -5.39 21.32
CA VAL A 106 -3.39 -6.76 20.98
C VAL A 106 -3.99 -7.39 22.23
N GLY A 107 -5.31 -7.65 22.22
CA GLY A 107 -6.00 -8.15 23.40
C GLY A 107 -5.94 -7.14 24.57
N ASP A 108 -5.35 -7.56 25.68
CA ASP A 108 -5.11 -6.74 26.87
C ASP A 108 -3.75 -6.03 26.88
N PHE A 109 -2.83 -6.42 25.99
CA PHE A 109 -1.50 -5.82 25.87
C PHE A 109 -1.53 -4.57 24.99
N SER A 110 -0.77 -3.54 25.38
CA SER A 110 -0.52 -2.36 24.55
C SER A 110 0.85 -1.75 24.85
N HIS A 111 1.44 -1.08 23.87
CA HIS A 111 2.59 -0.23 24.10
C HIS A 111 2.62 0.97 23.14
N LYS A 112 3.30 2.02 23.58
CA LYS A 112 3.53 3.24 22.81
C LYS A 112 4.92 3.27 22.22
N PHE A 113 5.08 4.00 21.14
CA PHE A 113 6.37 4.22 20.51
C PHE A 113 6.44 5.61 19.90
N SER A 114 7.66 6.13 19.79
CA SER A 114 7.97 7.27 18.94
C SER A 114 9.20 6.97 18.08
N PHE A 115 9.32 7.65 16.95
CA PHE A 115 10.40 7.43 16.02
C PHE A 115 10.76 8.68 15.23
N GLU A 116 12.01 8.71 14.82
CA GLU A 116 12.56 9.60 13.82
C GLU A 116 13.24 8.76 12.76
N GLY A 117 12.99 9.04 11.50
CA GLY A 117 13.48 8.24 10.40
C GLY A 117 13.86 9.06 9.19
N SER A 118 14.83 8.55 8.44
CA SER A 118 15.09 9.05 7.10
C SER A 118 15.17 7.91 6.10
N VAL A 119 14.63 8.18 4.92
CA VAL A 119 14.58 7.25 3.82
C VAL A 119 15.20 7.91 2.59
N VAL A 120 16.21 7.25 2.01
CA VAL A 120 16.88 7.70 0.78
C VAL A 120 16.60 6.70 -0.32
N ASN A 121 15.92 7.15 -1.38
CA ASN A 121 15.66 6.36 -2.57
C ASN A 121 16.76 6.57 -3.61
N MET A 122 17.36 5.49 -4.10
CA MET A 122 18.41 5.53 -5.10
C MET A 122 18.03 4.64 -6.28
N TYR A 123 17.69 5.26 -7.41
CA TYR A 123 17.56 4.57 -8.68
C TYR A 123 18.92 4.10 -9.18
N TYR A 124 18.97 2.91 -9.79
CA TYR A 124 20.20 2.42 -10.41
C TYR A 124 20.32 2.92 -11.86
N TYR A 125 21.44 3.58 -12.15
CA TYR A 125 21.90 3.87 -13.52
C TYR A 125 20.85 4.50 -14.45
N ARG A 126 20.11 5.50 -13.96
CA ARG A 126 19.20 6.27 -14.82
C ARG A 126 19.96 6.90 -15.99
N SER A 127 19.33 6.91 -17.15
CA SER A 127 19.93 7.44 -18.39
C SER A 127 18.94 8.35 -19.12
N ASP A 128 19.46 9.46 -19.66
CA ASP A 128 18.70 10.35 -20.54
C ASP A 128 18.26 9.66 -21.83
N ALA A 129 18.98 8.63 -22.27
CA ALA A 129 18.57 7.84 -23.43
C ALA A 129 17.26 7.10 -23.16
N VAL A 130 17.06 6.56 -21.96
CA VAL A 130 15.78 5.92 -21.59
C VAL A 130 14.70 6.99 -21.45
N ARG A 131 14.99 8.08 -20.74
CA ARG A 131 14.02 9.14 -20.46
C ARG A 131 13.37 9.75 -21.70
N ARG A 132 14.14 9.97 -22.78
CA ARG A 132 13.62 10.62 -24.00
C ARG A 132 12.99 9.65 -25.00
N ASN A 133 13.20 8.34 -24.86
CA ASN A 133 12.70 7.33 -25.79
C ASN A 133 11.55 6.49 -25.23
N VAL A 134 11.39 6.42 -23.90
CA VAL A 134 10.32 5.65 -23.25
C VAL A 134 9.25 6.61 -22.73
N PRO A 135 8.06 6.67 -23.36
CA PRO A 135 7.04 7.68 -23.03
C PRO A 135 6.34 7.42 -21.69
N ASN A 136 6.23 6.15 -21.27
CA ASN A 136 5.59 5.76 -20.02
C ASN A 136 6.43 4.67 -19.31
N PRO A 137 7.53 5.03 -18.62
CA PRO A 137 8.39 4.05 -17.96
C PRO A 137 7.67 3.40 -16.76
N VAL A 138 7.76 2.08 -16.66
CA VAL A 138 7.15 1.28 -15.58
C VAL A 138 8.22 0.75 -14.64
N TYR A 139 9.10 -0.11 -15.14
CA TYR A 139 10.15 -0.73 -14.34
C TYR A 139 11.33 0.23 -14.17
N MET A 140 11.55 0.67 -12.92
CA MET A 140 12.72 1.46 -12.54
C MET A 140 13.40 0.81 -11.34
N GLN A 141 14.55 0.19 -11.59
CA GLN A 141 15.34 -0.51 -10.59
C GLN A 141 15.94 0.47 -9.58
N GLY A 142 16.08 0.03 -8.33
CA GLY A 142 16.72 0.83 -7.31
C GLY A 142 16.85 0.13 -5.97
N ARG A 143 17.36 0.89 -4.99
CA ARG A 143 17.44 0.53 -3.58
C ARG A 143 17.09 1.73 -2.73
N GLN A 144 16.43 1.46 -1.62
CA GLN A 144 15.95 2.44 -0.68
C GLN A 144 16.51 2.13 0.71
N PHE A 145 17.19 3.10 1.30
CA PHE A 145 17.92 2.97 2.55
C PHE A 145 17.15 3.64 3.67
N HIS A 146 16.96 2.92 4.78
CA HIS A 146 16.29 3.40 5.98
C HIS A 146 17.32 3.56 7.11
N ASP A 147 17.24 4.68 7.81
CA ASP A 147 17.93 4.94 9.09
C ASP A 147 16.86 5.39 10.08
N ILE A 148 16.64 4.59 11.12
CA ILE A 148 15.51 4.71 12.04
C ILE A 148 16.07 4.79 13.46
N MET A 149 15.65 5.81 14.19
CA MET A 149 15.76 5.88 15.64
C MET A 149 14.36 5.72 16.22
N MET A 150 14.18 4.78 17.14
CA MET A 150 12.89 4.53 17.80
C MET A 150 13.06 4.48 19.31
N LYS A 151 12.01 4.93 20.01
CA LYS A 151 11.91 4.98 21.47
C LYS A 151 10.63 4.30 21.93
N VAL A 152 10.74 3.40 22.89
CA VAL A 152 9.62 2.65 23.47
C VAL A 152 9.73 2.71 25.00
N PRO A 153 8.75 3.28 25.71
CA PRO A 153 8.71 3.21 27.17
C PRO A 153 8.67 1.74 27.64
N LEU A 154 9.55 1.36 28.56
CA LEU A 154 9.57 0.01 29.15
C LEU A 154 8.69 -0.01 30.40
N ASP A 155 7.39 0.20 30.19
CA ASP A 155 6.39 0.49 31.24
C ASP A 155 5.62 -0.74 31.75
N ASN A 156 5.89 -1.92 31.19
CA ASN A 156 5.33 -3.19 31.63
C ASN A 156 6.34 -4.33 31.50
N LYS A 157 6.01 -5.47 32.12
CA LYS A 157 6.91 -6.62 32.24
C LYS A 157 7.23 -7.26 30.88
N ASP A 158 6.24 -7.41 30.00
CA ASP A 158 6.43 -8.04 28.69
C ASP A 158 7.41 -7.25 27.82
N LEU A 159 7.35 -5.92 27.89
CA LEU A 159 8.31 -5.03 27.21
C LEU A 159 9.72 -5.16 27.77
N ILE A 160 9.87 -5.26 29.10
CA ILE A 160 11.18 -5.43 29.74
C ILE A 160 11.80 -6.77 29.35
N GLU A 161 11.03 -7.87 29.45
CA GLU A 161 11.52 -9.21 29.08
C GLU A 161 11.88 -9.29 27.60
N THR A 162 11.07 -8.69 26.73
CA THR A 162 11.37 -8.61 25.29
C THR A 162 12.64 -7.80 25.04
N TRP A 163 12.80 -6.66 25.70
CA TRP A 163 14.00 -5.82 25.58
C TRP A 163 15.28 -6.57 25.99
N GLU A 164 15.25 -7.29 27.11
CA GLU A 164 16.36 -8.11 27.58
C GLU A 164 16.70 -9.25 26.62
N GLY A 165 15.67 -9.93 26.07
CA GLY A 165 15.86 -10.97 25.06
C GLY A 165 16.52 -10.46 23.77
N PHE A 166 16.11 -9.29 23.28
CA PHE A 166 16.75 -8.62 22.15
C PHE A 166 18.19 -8.20 22.47
N GLN A 167 18.44 -7.65 23.66
CA GLN A 167 19.79 -7.27 24.11
C GLN A 167 20.76 -8.47 24.10
N GLN A 168 20.33 -9.62 24.61
CA GLN A 168 21.11 -10.86 24.59
C GLN A 168 21.36 -11.34 23.17
N SER A 169 20.33 -11.29 22.31
CA SER A 169 20.43 -11.74 20.92
C SER A 169 21.36 -10.86 20.08
N ILE A 170 21.32 -9.54 20.27
CA ILE A 170 22.19 -8.58 19.58
C ILE A 170 23.65 -8.75 20.05
N SER A 171 23.87 -8.88 21.36
CA SER A 171 25.22 -8.99 21.92
C SER A 171 25.87 -10.36 21.64
N GLY A 172 25.11 -11.45 21.70
CA GLY A 172 25.60 -12.81 21.47
C GLY A 172 25.53 -13.29 20.02
N GLY A 173 24.65 -12.73 19.20
CA GLY A 173 24.35 -13.23 17.85
C GLY A 173 25.30 -12.75 16.74
N GLY A 174 26.08 -11.69 16.98
CA GLY A 174 26.99 -11.13 15.98
C GLY A 174 26.27 -10.79 14.67
N VAL A 175 26.85 -11.21 13.53
CA VAL A 175 26.25 -10.98 12.20
C VAL A 175 24.95 -11.76 11.97
N ASN A 176 24.73 -12.86 12.70
CA ASN A 176 23.56 -13.72 12.51
C ASN A 176 22.28 -13.04 12.96
N PHE A 177 22.32 -12.17 13.97
CA PHE A 177 21.15 -11.41 14.42
C PHE A 177 20.52 -10.64 13.25
N GLY A 178 21.32 -9.82 12.56
CA GLY A 178 20.84 -8.99 11.46
C GLY A 178 20.34 -9.80 10.26
N ASP A 179 20.84 -11.02 10.08
CA ASP A 179 20.45 -11.92 9.01
C ASP A 179 19.14 -12.66 9.33
N TRP A 180 19.13 -13.40 10.45
CA TRP A 180 18.03 -14.27 10.87
C TRP A 180 16.80 -13.50 11.33
N ILE A 181 16.93 -12.26 11.78
CA ILE A 181 15.78 -11.42 12.16
C ILE A 181 14.79 -11.21 10.99
N ARG A 182 15.22 -11.43 9.73
CA ARG A 182 14.35 -11.26 8.56
C ARG A 182 13.19 -12.27 8.52
N GLU A 183 13.41 -13.52 8.94
CA GLU A 183 12.32 -14.51 8.95
C GLU A 183 11.36 -14.31 10.14
N PHE A 184 11.84 -13.70 11.23
CA PHE A 184 11.00 -13.21 12.33
C PHE A 184 10.16 -12.00 11.90
N TRP A 185 10.78 -11.01 11.26
CA TRP A 185 10.11 -9.79 10.84
C TRP A 185 9.03 -10.06 9.77
N PHE A 186 9.36 -10.86 8.75
CA PHE A 186 8.43 -11.20 7.68
C PHE A 186 7.70 -12.51 7.98
N ILE A 187 6.88 -12.50 9.03
CA ILE A 187 6.15 -13.67 9.53
C ILE A 187 5.24 -14.33 8.48
N GLY A 188 5.21 -15.66 8.49
CA GLY A 188 4.32 -16.47 7.66
C GLY A 188 4.55 -16.27 6.15
N PRO A 189 3.51 -16.03 5.34
CA PRO A 189 3.66 -15.89 3.89
C PRO A 189 4.36 -14.59 3.45
N ALA A 190 4.59 -13.64 4.36
CA ALA A 190 5.25 -12.37 4.03
C ALA A 190 6.69 -12.57 3.55
N TYR A 191 7.43 -13.56 4.10
CA TYR A 191 8.81 -13.84 3.67
C TYR A 191 8.88 -14.24 2.19
N THR A 192 7.96 -15.12 1.75
CA THR A 192 7.88 -15.56 0.35
C THR A 192 7.50 -14.40 -0.59
N ALA A 193 6.60 -13.52 -0.16
CA ALA A 193 6.13 -12.39 -0.97
C ALA A 193 7.26 -11.41 -1.36
N ILE A 194 8.34 -11.33 -0.57
CA ILE A 194 9.52 -10.50 -0.89
C ILE A 194 10.07 -10.85 -2.29
N ASN A 195 10.35 -12.13 -2.53
CA ASN A 195 10.92 -12.57 -3.80
C ASN A 195 9.89 -12.53 -4.94
N GLU A 196 8.61 -12.81 -4.64
CA GLU A 196 7.52 -12.76 -5.62
C GLU A 196 7.39 -11.36 -6.25
N GLY A 197 7.51 -10.30 -5.44
CA GLY A 197 7.53 -8.91 -5.89
C GLY A 197 8.84 -8.45 -6.53
N GLY A 198 9.83 -9.35 -6.71
CA GLY A 198 11.18 -8.99 -7.15
C GLY A 198 11.89 -8.03 -6.19
N GLN A 199 11.54 -8.10 -4.90
CA GLN A 199 12.10 -7.30 -3.82
C GLN A 199 13.23 -8.06 -3.11
N ARG A 200 14.12 -7.32 -2.44
CA ARG A 200 15.16 -7.89 -1.57
C ARG A 200 15.31 -7.05 -0.32
N ILE A 201 15.40 -7.68 0.85
CA ILE A 201 15.66 -7.01 2.14
C ILE A 201 17.09 -7.33 2.59
N SER A 202 17.89 -6.29 2.88
CA SER A 202 19.22 -6.47 3.46
C SER A 202 19.14 -6.93 4.91
N PRO A 203 20.19 -7.55 5.46
CA PRO A 203 20.32 -7.71 6.91
C PRO A 203 20.15 -6.38 7.65
N ILE A 204 19.60 -6.44 8.87
CA ILE A 204 19.49 -5.28 9.77
C ILE A 204 20.86 -5.00 10.37
N GLN A 205 21.23 -3.72 10.43
CA GLN A 205 22.38 -3.23 11.18
C GLN A 205 21.89 -2.46 12.40
N VAL A 206 22.27 -2.90 13.60
CA VAL A 206 21.97 -2.19 14.84
C VAL A 206 23.14 -1.27 15.16
N ASN A 207 22.91 0.04 15.12
CA ASN A 207 23.92 1.06 15.40
C ASN A 207 23.97 1.40 16.89
N ASN A 208 22.80 1.42 17.54
CA ASN A 208 22.68 1.68 18.97
C ASN A 208 21.49 0.89 19.53
N PHE A 209 21.63 0.38 20.75
CA PHE A 209 20.55 -0.27 21.50
C PHE A 209 20.86 -0.09 22.99
N GLY A 210 20.03 0.67 23.70
CA GLY A 210 20.27 1.02 25.10
C GLY A 210 19.04 1.63 25.77
N VAL A 211 19.15 1.93 27.06
CA VAL A 211 18.06 2.49 27.86
C VAL A 211 18.36 3.94 28.23
N GLU A 212 17.39 4.83 28.03
CA GLU A 212 17.42 6.22 28.48
C GLU A 212 16.47 6.43 29.67
N SER A 213 16.74 7.48 30.47
CA SER A 213 15.80 7.94 31.49
C SER A 213 14.72 8.79 30.82
N GLY A 214 13.47 8.32 30.85
CA GLY A 214 12.29 9.08 30.45
C GLY A 214 11.56 9.68 31.65
N GLU A 215 10.60 10.56 31.38
CA GLU A 215 9.79 11.25 32.41
C GLU A 215 9.05 10.27 33.33
N LYS A 216 8.60 9.13 32.80
CA LYS A 216 7.77 8.13 33.50
C LYS A 216 8.50 6.82 33.82
N GLY A 217 9.80 6.75 33.58
CA GLY A 217 10.58 5.53 33.76
C GLY A 217 11.57 5.25 32.62
N PRO A 218 12.12 4.02 32.55
CA PRO A 218 13.08 3.63 31.52
C PRO A 218 12.44 3.63 30.13
N VAL A 219 13.19 4.08 29.13
CA VAL A 219 12.81 4.06 27.71
C VAL A 219 13.85 3.29 26.93
N GLY A 220 13.45 2.22 26.25
CA GLY A 220 14.29 1.50 25.32
C GLY A 220 14.49 2.33 24.05
N VAL A 221 15.74 2.62 23.72
CA VAL A 221 16.13 3.43 22.57
C VAL A 221 17.02 2.62 21.66
N SER A 222 16.63 2.54 20.39
CA SER A 222 17.43 1.85 19.37
C SER A 222 17.58 2.69 18.12
N ARG A 223 18.74 2.56 17.48
CA ARG A 223 19.00 3.10 16.15
C ARG A 223 19.48 1.98 15.26
N TRP A 224 18.81 1.80 14.13
CA TRP A 224 19.07 0.69 13.24
C TRP A 224 18.82 1.07 11.78
N LYS A 225 19.42 0.29 10.89
CA LYS A 225 19.40 0.53 9.46
C LYS A 225 19.08 -0.75 8.71
N PHE A 226 18.38 -0.60 7.62
CA PHE A 226 18.25 -1.63 6.60
C PHE A 226 18.05 -0.95 5.25
N SER A 227 18.13 -1.74 4.19
CA SER A 227 17.71 -1.30 2.86
C SER A 227 16.84 -2.36 2.24
N HIS A 228 15.91 -1.92 1.39
CA HIS A 228 15.23 -2.81 0.47
C HIS A 228 15.52 -2.39 -0.97
N ALA A 229 15.52 -3.36 -1.88
CA ALA A 229 15.77 -3.13 -3.30
C ALA A 229 14.69 -3.79 -4.14
N GLY A 230 14.52 -3.30 -5.37
CA GLY A 230 13.52 -3.80 -6.30
C GLY A 230 14.02 -3.79 -7.73
N SER A 231 13.60 -4.79 -8.50
CA SER A 231 13.89 -4.93 -9.94
C SER A 231 13.02 -4.02 -10.84
N GLY A 232 12.16 -3.20 -10.23
CA GLY A 232 11.25 -2.28 -10.93
C GLY A 232 9.77 -2.54 -10.66
N ILE A 233 9.41 -3.74 -10.20
CA ILE A 233 8.03 -4.09 -9.76
C ILE A 233 7.67 -3.31 -8.49
N VAL A 234 8.64 -3.15 -7.58
CA VAL A 234 8.46 -2.49 -6.28
C VAL A 234 8.15 -1.00 -6.44
N ASP A 235 6.87 -0.65 -6.41
CA ASP A 235 6.35 0.71 -6.62
C ASP A 235 6.93 1.74 -5.63
N SER A 236 7.23 1.32 -4.39
CA SER A 236 7.83 2.17 -3.36
C SER A 236 9.22 2.70 -3.73
N ILE A 237 9.88 2.05 -4.68
CA ILE A 237 11.17 2.48 -5.26
C ILE A 237 10.93 3.10 -6.63
N SER A 238 10.23 2.39 -7.53
CA SER A 238 10.10 2.80 -8.92
C SER A 238 9.38 4.14 -9.07
N ARG A 239 8.45 4.44 -8.15
CA ARG A 239 7.55 5.62 -8.19
C ARG A 239 7.67 6.51 -6.95
N TRP A 240 8.86 6.57 -6.35
CA TRP A 240 9.14 7.28 -5.09
C TRP A 240 8.61 8.71 -4.96
N ALA A 241 8.76 9.52 -6.02
CA ALA A 241 8.28 10.90 -6.02
C ALA A 241 6.77 10.98 -6.27
N GLU A 242 6.21 10.05 -7.06
CA GLU A 242 4.79 10.03 -7.40
C GLU A 242 3.91 9.58 -6.24
N LEU A 243 4.39 8.65 -5.41
CA LEU A 243 3.63 8.09 -4.28
C LEU A 243 3.46 9.06 -3.10
N PHE A 244 4.14 10.21 -3.10
CA PHE A 244 3.97 11.26 -2.09
C PHE A 244 3.73 12.61 -2.78
N PRO A 245 2.50 12.84 -3.30
CA PRO A 245 2.17 14.00 -4.13
C PRO A 245 1.92 15.27 -3.30
N VAL A 246 2.90 15.66 -2.48
CA VAL A 246 2.79 16.78 -1.53
C VAL A 246 2.44 18.11 -2.23
N GLU A 247 2.97 18.33 -3.44
CA GLU A 247 2.70 19.52 -4.25
C GLU A 247 1.21 19.68 -4.62
N GLN A 248 0.45 18.58 -4.61
CA GLN A 248 -0.97 18.54 -4.94
C GLN A 248 -1.85 18.51 -3.69
N LEU A 249 -1.27 18.33 -2.50
CA LEU A 249 -2.00 18.22 -1.23
C LEU A 249 -2.35 19.62 -0.67
N ASN A 250 -3.22 20.33 -1.38
CA ASN A 250 -3.70 21.66 -1.02
C ASN A 250 -4.90 21.65 -0.06
N LYS A 251 -5.45 20.48 0.26
CA LYS A 251 -6.55 20.23 1.21
C LYS A 251 -6.35 18.85 1.85
N PRO A 252 -7.02 18.54 2.98
CA PRO A 252 -6.97 17.20 3.56
C PRO A 252 -7.42 16.12 2.57
N ALA A 253 -6.62 15.06 2.45
CA ALA A 253 -6.94 13.83 1.75
C ALA A 253 -7.27 12.74 2.75
N SER A 254 -8.15 11.81 2.37
CA SER A 254 -8.44 10.64 3.20
C SER A 254 -8.81 9.44 2.34
N ILE A 255 -8.55 8.26 2.88
CA ILE A 255 -9.03 6.99 2.35
C ILE A 255 -9.36 6.08 3.52
N GLU A 256 -10.48 5.39 3.43
CA GLU A 256 -10.93 4.40 4.39
C GLU A 256 -11.24 3.10 3.63
N GLY A 257 -10.85 1.98 4.23
CA GLY A 257 -11.12 0.67 3.68
C GLY A 257 -11.41 -0.32 4.80
N GLY A 258 -12.26 -1.29 4.51
CA GLY A 258 -12.58 -2.33 5.46
C GLY A 258 -12.94 -3.63 4.76
N PHE A 259 -12.52 -4.75 5.34
CA PHE A 259 -12.95 -6.07 4.91
C PHE A 259 -13.49 -6.90 6.05
N ARG A 260 -14.36 -7.85 5.68
CA ARG A 260 -14.80 -8.95 6.53
C ARG A 260 -14.54 -10.25 5.80
N SER A 261 -14.00 -11.24 6.50
CA SER A 261 -13.71 -12.53 5.91
C SER A 261 -13.91 -13.68 6.89
N ASP A 262 -14.49 -14.75 6.37
CA ASP A 262 -14.66 -16.02 7.06
C ASP A 262 -14.40 -17.19 6.10
N SER A 263 -14.79 -18.39 6.49
CA SER A 263 -14.61 -19.60 5.67
C SER A 263 -15.59 -19.69 4.49
N GLN A 264 -16.55 -18.77 4.38
CA GLN A 264 -17.62 -18.78 3.38
C GLN A 264 -17.54 -17.62 2.40
N GLY A 265 -16.92 -16.51 2.78
CA GLY A 265 -16.79 -15.38 1.88
C GLY A 265 -15.89 -14.25 2.35
N ILE A 266 -15.67 -13.33 1.40
CA ILE A 266 -14.91 -12.10 1.57
C ILE A 266 -15.78 -10.95 1.08
N GLU A 267 -15.91 -9.89 1.89
CA GLU A 267 -16.52 -8.62 1.50
C GLU A 267 -15.53 -7.49 1.81
N VAL A 268 -15.35 -6.56 0.87
CA VAL A 268 -14.45 -5.41 1.04
C VAL A 268 -15.08 -4.13 0.50
N LYS A 269 -14.81 -3.02 1.18
CA LYS A 269 -15.23 -1.66 0.80
C LYS A 269 -14.04 -0.71 0.92
N VAL A 270 -13.91 0.20 -0.03
CA VAL A 270 -12.91 1.28 -0.03
C VAL A 270 -13.59 2.56 -0.51
N ASP A 271 -13.35 3.67 0.16
CA ASP A 271 -13.78 5.01 -0.23
C ASP A 271 -12.66 6.01 0.07
N GLY A 272 -12.36 6.90 -0.87
CA GLY A 272 -11.33 7.90 -0.66
C GLY A 272 -11.44 9.11 -1.56
N ASN A 273 -10.78 10.18 -1.16
CA ASN A 273 -10.60 11.39 -1.93
C ASN A 273 -9.15 11.87 -1.74
N LEU A 274 -8.34 11.77 -2.79
CA LEU A 274 -6.89 11.99 -2.69
C LEU A 274 -6.29 12.54 -3.98
N PRO A 275 -5.14 13.26 -3.91
CA PRO A 275 -4.36 13.64 -5.07
C PRO A 275 -3.66 12.43 -5.72
N GLY A 276 -3.22 12.59 -6.96
CA GLY A 276 -2.45 11.58 -7.69
C GLY A 276 -3.29 10.53 -8.44
N VAL A 277 -4.62 10.60 -8.39
CA VAL A 277 -5.53 9.69 -9.14
C VAL A 277 -5.34 9.82 -10.65
N SER A 278 -5.09 11.04 -11.12
CA SER A 278 -4.71 11.31 -12.51
C SER A 278 -3.34 11.96 -12.63
N ARG A 279 -2.68 11.75 -13.77
CA ARG A 279 -1.37 12.33 -14.09
C ARG A 279 -1.31 12.85 -15.51
N ASP A 280 -0.42 13.81 -15.72
CA ASP A 280 -0.03 14.24 -17.06
C ASP A 280 0.59 13.07 -17.84
N ALA A 281 0.17 12.90 -19.09
CA ALA A 281 0.66 11.91 -20.03
C ALA A 281 1.44 12.54 -21.20
N GLY A 282 1.62 13.86 -21.20
CA GLY A 282 2.28 14.61 -22.27
C GLY A 282 1.34 14.94 -23.43
N GLY A 283 1.71 15.95 -24.22
CA GLY A 283 0.94 16.35 -25.42
C GLY A 283 -0.48 16.84 -25.11
N GLY A 284 -0.73 17.34 -23.90
CA GLY A 284 -2.06 17.77 -23.45
C GLY A 284 -2.98 16.63 -23.00
N LEU A 285 -2.51 15.38 -23.03
CA LEU A 285 -3.24 14.23 -22.49
C LEU A 285 -3.00 14.07 -21.00
N ARG A 286 -4.00 13.53 -20.31
CA ARG A 286 -3.89 13.01 -18.95
C ARG A 286 -4.23 11.54 -18.95
N ARG A 287 -3.75 10.82 -17.94
CA ARG A 287 -4.08 9.40 -17.70
C ARG A 287 -4.54 9.18 -16.28
N ILE A 288 -5.36 8.16 -16.08
CA ILE A 288 -5.43 7.52 -14.75
C ILE A 288 -4.03 7.01 -14.40
N LEU A 289 -3.60 7.12 -13.14
CA LEU A 289 -2.27 6.67 -12.74
C LEU A 289 -2.03 5.20 -13.16
N ASN A 290 -0.80 4.87 -13.57
CA ASN A 290 -0.48 3.48 -13.92
C ASN A 290 -0.76 2.58 -12.71
N HIS A 291 -1.47 1.47 -12.89
CA HIS A 291 -1.79 0.58 -11.77
C HIS A 291 -0.50 0.14 -11.05
N PRO A 292 -0.39 0.29 -9.72
CA PRO A 292 0.77 -0.21 -8.99
C PRO A 292 0.87 -1.73 -9.11
N LEU A 293 2.08 -2.26 -9.19
CA LEU A 293 2.31 -3.66 -9.51
C LEU A 293 2.33 -4.56 -8.28
N ILE A 294 2.89 -4.08 -7.16
CA ILE A 294 2.98 -4.86 -5.92
C ILE A 294 1.61 -5.37 -5.44
N PRO A 295 0.54 -4.56 -5.41
CA PRO A 295 -0.78 -5.06 -5.02
C PRO A 295 -1.27 -6.22 -5.90
N LEU A 296 -1.03 -6.16 -7.22
CA LEU A 296 -1.45 -7.21 -8.15
C LEU A 296 -0.65 -8.49 -7.92
N VAL A 297 0.68 -8.39 -7.87
CA VAL A 297 1.57 -9.54 -7.69
C VAL A 297 1.30 -10.24 -6.35
N HIS A 298 1.21 -9.49 -5.26
CA HIS A 298 0.98 -10.05 -3.93
C HIS A 298 -0.43 -10.64 -3.79
N HIS A 299 -1.48 -9.94 -4.26
CA HIS A 299 -2.83 -10.52 -4.28
C HIS A 299 -2.92 -11.76 -5.18
N GLY A 300 -2.13 -11.80 -6.25
CA GLY A 300 -2.01 -12.95 -7.14
C GLY A 300 -1.57 -14.24 -6.43
N MET A 301 -0.87 -14.15 -5.30
CA MET A 301 -0.49 -15.32 -4.49
C MET A 301 -1.71 -16.04 -3.89
N VAL A 302 -2.84 -15.33 -3.70
CA VAL A 302 -4.07 -15.87 -3.10
C VAL A 302 -5.26 -15.92 -4.07
N GLY A 303 -5.26 -15.10 -5.13
CA GLY A 303 -6.38 -14.98 -6.08
C GLY A 303 -6.58 -16.18 -7.04
N LYS A 304 -5.84 -17.28 -6.84
CA LYS A 304 -5.85 -18.46 -7.72
C LYS A 304 -6.41 -19.73 -7.06
N PHE A 305 -6.82 -19.67 -5.80
CA PHE A 305 -7.25 -20.86 -5.04
C PHE A 305 -8.64 -21.37 -5.42
N ASN A 306 -9.46 -20.54 -6.05
CA ASN A 306 -10.80 -20.89 -6.47
C ASN A 306 -11.07 -20.34 -7.88
N ASP A 307 -11.78 -21.13 -8.68
CA ASP A 307 -12.37 -20.64 -9.93
C ASP A 307 -13.51 -19.67 -9.60
N PHE A 308 -13.64 -18.59 -10.38
CA PHE A 308 -14.75 -17.64 -10.24
C PHE A 308 -15.14 -17.06 -11.60
N THR A 309 -16.40 -16.69 -11.74
CA THR A 309 -16.87 -15.81 -12.82
C THR A 309 -16.82 -14.36 -12.35
N VAL A 310 -16.72 -13.43 -13.31
CA VAL A 310 -16.59 -11.99 -13.06
C VAL A 310 -17.92 -11.29 -13.33
N ASP A 311 -18.52 -10.72 -12.30
CA ASP A 311 -19.59 -9.73 -12.40
C ASP A 311 -19.04 -8.39 -11.92
N THR A 312 -18.61 -7.53 -12.83
CA THR A 312 -17.85 -6.34 -12.47
C THR A 312 -18.11 -5.15 -13.37
N GLN A 313 -18.30 -3.99 -12.76
CA GLN A 313 -18.44 -2.71 -13.44
C GLN A 313 -17.45 -1.67 -12.92
N LEU A 314 -16.83 -0.93 -13.84
CA LEU A 314 -16.12 0.31 -13.54
C LEU A 314 -16.86 1.49 -14.15
N LYS A 315 -17.02 2.55 -13.38
CA LYS A 315 -17.51 3.85 -13.83
C LYS A 315 -16.42 4.92 -13.62
N VAL A 316 -16.10 5.65 -14.68
CA VAL A 316 -15.21 6.82 -14.63
C VAL A 316 -16.00 8.05 -15.04
N VAL A 317 -16.03 9.05 -14.16
CA VAL A 317 -16.64 10.36 -14.41
C VAL A 317 -15.54 11.38 -14.60
N LEU A 318 -15.44 11.90 -15.83
CA LEU A 318 -14.47 12.93 -16.18
C LEU A 318 -14.96 14.33 -15.74
N PRO A 319 -14.05 15.32 -15.65
CA PRO A 319 -14.46 16.71 -15.47
C PRO A 319 -15.23 17.21 -16.68
N LYS A 320 -16.16 18.15 -16.47
CA LYS A 320 -17.01 18.70 -17.54
C LYS A 320 -16.19 19.13 -18.77
N GLY A 321 -16.64 18.71 -19.95
CA GLY A 321 -16.00 19.02 -21.23
C GLY A 321 -14.87 18.07 -21.63
N TYR A 322 -14.33 17.26 -20.72
CA TYR A 322 -13.28 16.30 -21.05
C TYR A 322 -13.84 15.05 -21.72
N LYS A 323 -13.02 14.41 -22.57
CA LYS A 323 -13.34 13.17 -23.27
C LYS A 323 -12.22 12.16 -23.18
N ILE A 324 -12.57 10.87 -23.13
CA ILE A 324 -11.60 9.78 -23.30
C ILE A 324 -11.08 9.83 -24.73
N ARG A 325 -9.75 9.85 -24.86
CA ARG A 325 -9.03 9.82 -26.14
C ARG A 325 -8.56 8.41 -26.48
N TYR A 326 -8.28 7.60 -25.47
CA TYR A 326 -7.91 6.20 -25.63
C TYR A 326 -8.31 5.41 -24.39
N ALA A 327 -8.87 4.22 -24.58
CA ALA A 327 -9.09 3.24 -23.53
C ALA A 327 -8.92 1.82 -24.08
N ALA A 328 -8.08 1.01 -23.44
CA ALA A 328 -7.89 -0.39 -23.80
C ALA A 328 -7.74 -1.23 -22.53
N PRO A 329 -8.75 -2.04 -22.14
CA PRO A 329 -10.02 -2.31 -22.84
C PRO A 329 -10.93 -1.09 -23.07
N GLN A 330 -11.68 -1.10 -24.17
CA GLN A 330 -12.61 -0.03 -24.55
C GLN A 330 -13.85 -0.01 -23.62
N PHE A 331 -14.37 1.18 -23.31
CA PHE A 331 -15.60 1.34 -22.54
C PHE A 331 -16.80 0.75 -23.28
N ARG A 332 -17.75 0.20 -22.53
CA ARG A 332 -19.00 -0.36 -23.04
C ARG A 332 -20.00 0.73 -23.41
N SER A 333 -20.11 1.76 -22.59
CA SER A 333 -21.05 2.86 -22.84
C SER A 333 -20.50 4.19 -22.34
N GLN A 334 -21.05 5.25 -22.91
CA GLN A 334 -20.75 6.63 -22.55
C GLN A 334 -22.07 7.41 -22.44
N ASN A 335 -22.18 8.25 -21.42
CA ASN A 335 -23.22 9.27 -21.30
C ASN A 335 -22.58 10.57 -20.79
N LEU A 336 -22.43 11.57 -21.67
CA LEU A 336 -21.69 12.80 -21.39
C LEU A 336 -20.26 12.50 -20.92
N GLU A 337 -19.88 12.93 -19.71
CA GLU A 337 -18.59 12.67 -19.06
C GLU A 337 -18.52 11.34 -18.29
N GLU A 338 -19.62 10.57 -18.24
CA GLU A 338 -19.65 9.26 -17.59
C GLU A 338 -19.33 8.14 -18.59
N TYR A 339 -18.34 7.31 -18.27
CA TYR A 339 -17.92 6.16 -19.06
C TYR A 339 -18.00 4.90 -18.21
N ARG A 340 -18.51 3.80 -18.79
CA ARG A 340 -18.70 2.52 -18.08
C ARG A 340 -18.03 1.36 -18.79
N TRP A 341 -17.38 0.49 -18.03
CA TRP A 341 -16.80 -0.76 -18.48
C TRP A 341 -17.46 -1.92 -17.75
N SER A 342 -17.87 -2.96 -18.49
CA SER A 342 -18.35 -4.23 -17.95
C SER A 342 -18.30 -5.33 -19.02
N GLY A 343 -18.18 -6.58 -18.58
CA GLY A 343 -18.11 -7.77 -19.45
C GLY A 343 -16.99 -7.75 -20.50
N GLY A 344 -17.05 -8.66 -21.47
CA GLY A 344 -16.15 -8.69 -22.62
C GLY A 344 -14.66 -8.72 -22.25
N ALA A 345 -13.86 -7.88 -22.92
CA ALA A 345 -12.43 -7.76 -22.65
C ALA A 345 -12.12 -7.17 -21.27
N TYR A 346 -12.98 -6.29 -20.74
CA TYR A 346 -12.80 -5.73 -19.41
C TYR A 346 -12.97 -6.78 -18.32
N ALA A 347 -14.00 -7.64 -18.39
CA ALA A 347 -14.16 -8.73 -17.41
C ALA A 347 -12.99 -9.73 -17.42
N ARG A 348 -12.42 -10.03 -18.61
CA ARG A 348 -11.19 -10.84 -18.69
C ARG A 348 -9.97 -10.14 -18.10
N TRP A 349 -9.86 -8.83 -18.28
CA TRP A 349 -8.80 -8.05 -17.66
C TRP A 349 -8.95 -8.05 -16.13
N VAL A 350 -10.17 -7.91 -15.59
CA VAL A 350 -10.46 -8.03 -14.16
C VAL A 350 -10.06 -9.42 -13.63
N GLU A 351 -10.47 -10.50 -14.30
CA GLU A 351 -10.06 -11.86 -13.93
C GLU A 351 -8.53 -12.01 -13.89
N HIS A 352 -7.86 -11.50 -14.93
CA HIS A 352 -6.40 -11.52 -15.08
C HIS A 352 -5.70 -10.83 -13.91
N VAL A 353 -6.10 -9.60 -13.56
CA VAL A 353 -5.45 -8.83 -12.49
C VAL A 353 -5.77 -9.37 -11.10
N CYS A 354 -6.97 -9.90 -10.85
CA CYS A 354 -7.31 -10.58 -9.60
C CYS A 354 -6.43 -11.83 -9.36
N LYS A 355 -5.99 -12.49 -10.44
CA LYS A 355 -5.07 -13.63 -10.44
C LYS A 355 -3.59 -13.20 -10.51
N GLY A 356 -3.28 -11.91 -10.38
CA GLY A 356 -1.93 -11.35 -10.33
C GLY A 356 -1.29 -11.00 -11.67
N GLY A 357 -2.07 -11.02 -12.74
CA GLY A 357 -1.64 -10.50 -14.02
C GLY A 357 -1.42 -8.99 -14.00
N THR A 358 -0.41 -8.51 -14.73
CA THR A 358 0.00 -7.09 -14.76
C THR A 358 -0.25 -6.43 -16.11
N GLY A 359 -1.25 -6.92 -16.86
CA GLY A 359 -1.60 -6.40 -18.18
C GLY A 359 -2.08 -4.95 -18.08
N GLN A 360 -1.59 -4.07 -18.95
CA GLN A 360 -1.95 -2.66 -18.92
C GLN A 360 -3.43 -2.46 -19.30
N PHE A 361 -4.17 -1.75 -18.45
CA PHE A 361 -5.40 -1.07 -18.82
C PHE A 361 -5.14 0.43 -18.76
N GLU A 362 -4.98 1.05 -19.93
CA GLU A 362 -4.70 2.47 -20.03
C GLU A 362 -5.96 3.25 -20.38
N VAL A 363 -6.15 4.39 -19.71
CA VAL A 363 -7.23 5.35 -19.95
C VAL A 363 -6.61 6.74 -20.09
N LEU A 364 -6.59 7.27 -21.31
CA LEU A 364 -6.11 8.61 -21.64
C LEU A 364 -7.30 9.53 -21.93
N TYR A 365 -7.27 10.75 -21.41
CA TYR A 365 -8.34 11.73 -21.57
C TYR A 365 -7.79 13.15 -21.71
N ALA A 366 -8.57 14.04 -22.31
CA ALA A 366 -8.22 15.45 -22.50
C ALA A 366 -9.49 16.32 -22.63
N GLN A 367 -9.33 17.64 -22.52
CA GLN A 367 -10.40 18.62 -22.80
C GLN A 367 -10.88 18.54 -24.25
#